data_AF-A0A0D1YWH6-F1
#
_entry.id   AF-A0A0D1YWH6-F1
#
_cell.length_a   1.000
_cell.length_b   1.000
_cell.length_c   1.000
_cell.angle_alpha   90.00
_cell.angle_beta   90.00
_cell.angle_gamma   90.00
#
_symmetry.space_group_name_H-M   'P 1'
#
loop_
_entity.id
_entity.type
_entity.pdbx_description
1 polymer ?
#
loop_
_entity_poly.entity_id
_entity_poly.type
_entity_poly.pdbx_seq_one_letter_code
_entity_poly.pdbx_strand_id
1 'polypeptide(L)'
;MGFVNALAPLRLARSGQVDKTLSKLASSSFSRIFRLVLPATVATIISWVICNMGLYTTAEMSDAFWLHSTAPSPSPNWLQAVPDLLRGISATWAFGQQNPYDQPQWALIYLLQGSFMIISALFLTAHMTPAWRTATLSALIFWSLNWSRLIGDPWTGLCCFAGIMLAEMSLAGGAEALSDISPILAPLSILVGLFVMSYPGGYPDAASWSRMMHAFGLRFLPTEAVDRMYGSLGGIALVFGIIISPHAHCVLSSKPLEWLGKVSFAIYLLHGMLLRTVFAWLLHLGQSLTPFVENEDGIDVDVNRYPVPGFFQCAFATVVSAACIAAASQVWTLKFDPLFGKITATLEGVTAGKSFVGVKSSEDPVLPTRKD
;
A
#
# COMPACT_ATOMS: atom_id res chain seq x y z
N MET A 1 4.70 -2.00 6.99
CA MET A 1 3.85 -2.98 7.72
C MET A 1 4.58 -3.71 8.83
N GLY A 2 5.66 -4.46 8.55
CA GLY A 2 6.39 -5.25 9.56
C GLY A 2 6.76 -4.46 10.82
N PHE A 3 7.38 -3.29 10.65
CA PHE A 3 7.81 -2.42 11.75
C PHE A 3 6.67 -2.00 12.69
N VAL A 4 5.65 -1.34 12.16
CA VAL A 4 4.53 -0.80 12.95
C VAL A 4 3.77 -1.92 13.66
N ASN A 5 3.54 -3.03 12.98
CA ASN A 5 2.73 -4.13 13.48
C ASN A 5 3.46 -4.95 14.55
N ALA A 6 4.79 -4.96 14.54
CA ALA A 6 5.60 -5.67 15.52
C ALA A 6 5.83 -4.87 16.80
N LEU A 7 5.79 -3.53 16.75
CA LEU A 7 6.19 -2.67 17.87
C LEU A 7 5.42 -2.97 19.16
N ALA A 8 4.09 -3.03 19.10
CA ALA A 8 3.26 -3.28 20.29
C ALA A 8 3.39 -4.72 20.82
N PRO A 9 3.33 -5.79 19.99
CA PRO A 9 3.61 -7.15 20.44
C PRO A 9 5.02 -7.32 21.03
N LEU A 10 6.06 -6.77 20.41
CA LEU A 10 7.44 -6.89 20.89
C LEU A 10 7.64 -6.17 22.23
N ARG A 11 7.03 -5.00 22.44
CA ARG A 11 7.03 -4.32 23.74
C ARG A 11 6.43 -5.19 24.84
N LEU A 12 5.30 -5.85 24.57
CA LEU A 12 4.65 -6.75 25.52
C LEU A 12 5.49 -8.00 25.80
N ALA A 13 6.07 -8.61 24.75
CA ALA A 13 6.97 -9.75 24.88
C ALA A 13 8.21 -9.41 25.73
N ARG A 14 8.81 -8.24 25.53
CA ARG A 14 9.95 -7.74 26.33
C ARG A 14 9.57 -7.46 27.79
N SER A 15 8.31 -7.12 28.06
CA SER A 15 7.79 -6.93 29.42
C SER A 15 7.47 -8.25 30.15
N GLY A 16 7.74 -9.41 29.55
CA GLY A 16 7.43 -10.73 30.11
C GLY A 16 5.96 -11.13 30.04
N GLN A 17 5.09 -10.32 29.44
CA GLN A 17 3.64 -10.57 29.34
C GLN A 17 3.30 -11.36 28.07
N VAL A 18 3.83 -12.58 27.96
CA VAL A 18 3.73 -13.39 26.74
C VAL A 18 2.29 -13.82 26.44
N ASP A 19 1.52 -14.26 27.43
CA ASP A 19 0.12 -14.68 27.23
C ASP A 19 -0.75 -13.54 26.69
N LYS A 20 -0.56 -12.33 27.23
CA LYS A 20 -1.23 -11.12 26.73
C LYS A 20 -0.76 -10.75 25.33
N THR A 21 0.50 -11.02 25.00
CA THR A 21 1.05 -10.80 23.66
C THR A 21 0.34 -11.71 22.66
N LEU A 22 0.22 -13.01 22.97
CA LEU A 22 -0.44 -14.00 22.12
C LEU A 22 -1.94 -13.71 21.95
N SER A 23 -2.64 -13.41 23.06
CA SER A 23 -4.06 -13.04 23.01
C SER A 23 -4.31 -11.76 22.18
N LYS A 24 -3.48 -10.73 22.38
CA LYS A 24 -3.56 -9.48 21.62
C LYS A 24 -3.22 -9.70 20.15
N LEU A 25 -2.25 -10.56 19.85
CA LEU A 25 -1.87 -10.90 18.49
C LEU A 25 -3.04 -11.60 17.77
N ALA A 26 -3.69 -12.57 18.40
CA ALA A 26 -4.85 -13.27 17.83
C ALA A 26 -6.02 -12.32 17.53
N SER A 27 -6.44 -11.49 18.48
CA SER A 27 -7.51 -10.50 18.29
C SER A 27 -7.15 -9.43 17.23
N SER A 28 -5.92 -8.93 17.26
CA SER A 28 -5.43 -7.97 16.27
C SER A 28 -5.34 -8.56 14.86
N SER A 29 -5.11 -9.87 14.74
CA SER A 29 -5.02 -10.57 13.46
C SER A 29 -6.38 -10.64 12.78
N PHE A 30 -7.40 -11.06 13.54
CA PHE A 30 -8.77 -11.17 13.05
C PHE A 30 -9.31 -9.82 12.56
N SER A 31 -9.22 -8.80 13.42
CA SER A 31 -9.71 -7.46 13.09
C SER A 31 -9.00 -6.82 11.88
N ARG A 32 -7.72 -7.16 11.64
CA ARG A 32 -6.98 -6.62 10.50
C ARG A 32 -7.55 -7.09 9.16
N ILE A 33 -7.95 -8.35 9.06
CA ILE A 33 -8.50 -8.91 7.82
C ILE A 33 -9.71 -8.05 7.39
N PHE A 34 -10.64 -7.78 8.31
CA PHE A 34 -11.82 -6.96 8.02
C PHE A 34 -11.49 -5.49 7.75
N ARG A 35 -10.53 -4.90 8.47
CA ARG A 35 -10.10 -3.52 8.21
C ARG A 35 -9.47 -3.33 6.84
N LEU A 36 -8.92 -4.39 6.24
CA LEU A 36 -8.37 -4.35 4.89
C LEU A 36 -9.42 -4.69 3.83
N VAL A 37 -10.21 -5.75 4.07
CA VAL A 37 -11.18 -6.28 3.11
C VAL A 37 -12.39 -5.36 2.96
N LEU A 38 -13.01 -4.92 4.06
CA LEU A 38 -14.26 -4.15 3.99
C LEU A 38 -14.12 -2.83 3.23
N PRO A 39 -13.11 -1.98 3.51
CA PRO A 39 -12.97 -0.72 2.79
C PRO A 39 -12.67 -0.93 1.30
N ALA A 40 -11.85 -1.93 0.97
CA ALA A 40 -11.52 -2.27 -0.40
C ALA A 40 -12.75 -2.75 -1.19
N THR A 41 -13.56 -3.64 -0.60
CA THR A 41 -14.81 -4.11 -1.22
C THR A 41 -15.79 -2.95 -1.45
N VAL A 42 -15.95 -2.03 -0.50
CA VAL A 42 -16.81 -0.86 -0.68
C VAL A 42 -16.28 0.06 -1.78
N ALA A 43 -14.96 0.29 -1.85
CA ALA A 43 -14.35 1.07 -2.93
C ALA A 43 -14.60 0.43 -4.30
N THR A 44 -14.48 -0.89 -4.43
CA THR A 44 -14.81 -1.63 -5.66
C THR A 44 -16.28 -1.49 -6.04
N ILE A 45 -17.20 -1.59 -5.06
CA ILE A 45 -18.64 -1.41 -5.31
C ILE A 45 -18.93 0.00 -5.82
N ILE A 46 -18.33 1.03 -5.21
CA ILE A 46 -18.50 2.43 -5.66
C ILE A 46 -17.97 2.59 -7.09
N SER A 47 -16.77 2.09 -7.36
CA SER A 47 -16.17 2.13 -8.70
C SER A 47 -17.01 1.38 -9.74
N TRP A 48 -17.60 0.24 -9.36
CA TRP A 48 -18.52 -0.52 -10.21
C TRP A 48 -19.81 0.27 -10.52
N VAL A 49 -20.40 0.95 -9.53
CA VAL A 49 -21.57 1.83 -9.78
C VAL A 49 -21.21 2.94 -10.77
N ILE A 50 -20.07 3.61 -10.54
CA ILE A 50 -19.56 4.68 -11.40
C ILE A 50 -19.34 4.18 -12.84
N CYS A 51 -18.76 2.99 -12.99
CA CYS A 51 -18.58 2.35 -14.30
C CYS A 51 -19.91 2.12 -15.01
N ASN A 52 -20.89 1.48 -14.35
CA ASN A 52 -22.19 1.20 -14.97
C ASN A 52 -23.03 2.45 -15.27
N MET A 53 -22.75 3.58 -14.60
CA MET A 53 -23.32 4.88 -14.96
C MET A 53 -22.66 5.53 -16.18
N GLY A 54 -21.61 4.92 -16.76
CA GLY A 54 -20.90 5.45 -17.92
C GLY A 54 -19.95 6.61 -17.60
N LEU A 55 -19.59 6.82 -16.32
CA LEU A 55 -18.74 7.96 -15.94
C LEU A 55 -17.25 7.77 -16.30
N TYR A 56 -16.86 6.55 -16.67
CA TYR A 56 -15.50 6.21 -17.13
C TYR A 56 -15.30 6.34 -18.64
N THR A 57 -16.33 6.64 -19.42
CA THR A 57 -16.22 6.72 -20.90
C THR A 57 -15.18 7.76 -21.35
N THR A 58 -15.08 8.89 -20.65
CA THR A 58 -14.07 9.92 -20.95
C THR A 58 -12.64 9.44 -20.70
N ALA A 59 -12.43 8.59 -19.68
CA ALA A 59 -11.15 7.96 -19.41
C ALA A 59 -10.84 6.85 -20.44
N GLU A 60 -11.84 6.04 -20.78
CA GLU A 60 -11.74 5.00 -21.81
C GLU A 60 -11.38 5.58 -23.18
N MET A 61 -11.95 6.73 -23.57
CA MET A 61 -11.62 7.37 -24.84
C MET A 61 -10.36 8.24 -24.80
N SER A 62 -9.56 8.20 -23.74
CA SER A 62 -8.35 9.01 -23.61
C SER A 62 -7.17 8.42 -24.41
N ASP A 63 -6.30 9.28 -24.95
CA ASP A 63 -5.01 8.87 -25.55
C ASP A 63 -3.98 8.44 -24.49
N ALA A 64 -4.10 8.97 -23.26
CA ALA A 64 -3.23 8.56 -22.15
C ALA A 64 -3.38 7.05 -21.81
N PHE A 65 -2.33 6.27 -22.07
CA PHE A 65 -2.30 4.81 -21.90
C PHE A 65 -2.86 4.32 -20.56
N TRP A 66 -2.42 4.91 -19.44
CA TRP A 66 -2.89 4.48 -18.11
C TRP A 66 -4.38 4.74 -17.92
N LEU A 67 -4.90 5.86 -18.43
CA LEU A 67 -6.30 6.25 -18.25
C LEU A 67 -7.23 5.35 -19.09
N HIS A 68 -6.80 5.03 -20.31
CA HIS A 68 -7.49 4.12 -21.22
C HIS A 68 -7.47 2.67 -20.70
N SER A 69 -6.28 2.11 -20.47
CA SER A 69 -6.11 0.70 -20.10
C SER A 69 -6.71 0.32 -18.73
N THR A 70 -6.93 1.29 -17.84
CA THR A 70 -7.49 1.05 -16.51
C THR A 70 -8.96 1.44 -16.38
N ALA A 71 -9.59 1.97 -17.43
CA ALA A 71 -11.02 2.32 -17.44
C ALA A 71 -11.84 1.16 -18.02
N PRO A 72 -12.58 0.39 -17.20
CA PRO A 72 -13.43 -0.67 -17.71
C PRO A 72 -14.67 -0.11 -18.38
N SER A 73 -15.12 -0.76 -19.45
CA SER A 73 -16.39 -0.45 -20.11
C SER A 73 -17.59 -0.92 -19.25
N PRO A 74 -18.76 -0.26 -19.35
CA PRO A 74 -19.97 -0.66 -18.64
C PRO A 74 -20.43 -2.09 -19.02
N SER A 75 -21.02 -2.82 -18.06
CA SER A 75 -21.61 -4.13 -18.36
C SER A 75 -22.84 -3.97 -19.28
N PRO A 76 -23.13 -4.93 -20.19
CA PRO A 76 -24.23 -4.80 -21.16
C PRO A 76 -25.60 -4.61 -20.52
N ASN A 77 -25.85 -5.25 -19.37
CA ASN A 77 -27.10 -5.21 -18.63
C ASN A 77 -26.84 -5.25 -17.11
N TRP A 78 -27.72 -4.64 -16.30
CA TRP A 78 -27.63 -4.67 -14.84
C TRP A 78 -27.65 -6.09 -14.23
N LEU A 79 -28.29 -7.05 -14.90
CA LEU A 79 -28.28 -8.47 -14.48
C LEU A 79 -26.89 -9.11 -14.64
N GLN A 80 -26.11 -8.70 -15.64
CA GLN A 80 -24.72 -9.14 -15.83
C GLN A 80 -23.74 -8.34 -14.98
N ALA A 81 -24.09 -7.10 -14.65
CA ALA A 81 -23.25 -6.25 -13.82
C ALA A 81 -23.01 -6.84 -12.41
N VAL A 82 -24.00 -7.55 -11.82
CA VAL A 82 -23.84 -8.18 -10.49
C VAL A 82 -22.81 -9.32 -10.48
N PRO A 83 -22.86 -10.33 -11.38
CA PRO A 83 -21.80 -11.34 -11.43
C PRO A 83 -20.44 -10.76 -11.81
N ASP A 84 -20.39 -9.69 -12.60
CA ASP A 84 -19.14 -8.98 -12.90
C ASP A 84 -18.53 -8.31 -11.66
N LEU A 85 -19.37 -7.73 -10.80
CA LEU A 85 -18.94 -7.21 -9.49
C LEU A 85 -18.36 -8.31 -8.60
N LEU A 86 -19.06 -9.44 -8.48
CA LEU A 86 -18.59 -10.58 -7.69
C LEU A 86 -17.26 -11.13 -8.23
N ARG A 87 -17.11 -11.20 -9.56
CA ARG A 87 -15.85 -11.57 -10.20
C ARG A 87 -14.76 -10.59 -9.86
N GLY A 88 -14.99 -9.28 -9.97
CA GLY A 88 -14.00 -8.24 -9.63
C GLY A 88 -13.56 -8.27 -8.16
N ILE A 89 -14.50 -8.43 -7.23
CA ILE A 89 -14.19 -8.59 -5.81
C ILE A 89 -13.37 -9.87 -5.59
N SER A 90 -13.80 -11.01 -6.16
CA SER A 90 -13.07 -12.28 -6.02
C SER A 90 -11.67 -12.22 -6.63
N ALA A 91 -11.50 -11.55 -7.77
CA ALA A 91 -10.23 -11.42 -8.49
C ALA A 91 -9.18 -10.67 -7.67
N THR A 92 -9.61 -9.67 -6.89
CA THR A 92 -8.76 -8.92 -5.96
C THR A 92 -8.08 -9.84 -4.95
N TRP A 93 -8.78 -10.87 -4.47
CA TRP A 93 -8.30 -11.76 -3.41
C TRP A 93 -7.78 -13.11 -3.91
N ALA A 94 -8.15 -13.54 -5.12
CA ALA A 94 -7.78 -14.84 -5.67
C ALA A 94 -6.48 -14.80 -6.48
N PHE A 95 -6.22 -13.77 -7.30
CA PHE A 95 -5.08 -13.75 -8.24
C PHE A 95 -4.40 -12.38 -8.46
N GLY A 96 -4.73 -11.36 -7.67
CA GLY A 96 -3.94 -10.12 -7.53
C GLY A 96 -3.90 -9.16 -8.73
N GLN A 97 -4.12 -9.59 -9.98
CA GLN A 97 -3.87 -8.75 -11.17
C GLN A 97 -5.10 -8.45 -12.03
N GLN A 98 -6.32 -8.67 -11.52
CA GLN A 98 -7.51 -8.77 -12.40
C GLN A 98 -8.76 -8.09 -11.85
N ASN A 99 -8.65 -7.06 -10.99
CA ASN A 99 -9.81 -6.24 -10.68
C ASN A 99 -9.94 -5.10 -11.70
N PRO A 100 -10.85 -5.19 -12.70
CA PRO A 100 -11.00 -4.15 -13.72
C PRO A 100 -11.51 -2.84 -13.12
N TYR A 101 -12.25 -2.91 -12.02
CA TYR A 101 -12.86 -1.74 -11.40
C TYR A 101 -11.88 -0.98 -10.51
N ASP A 102 -10.79 -1.57 -10.02
CA ASP A 102 -9.86 -0.88 -9.12
C ASP A 102 -8.45 -1.49 -9.19
N GLN A 103 -7.70 -1.13 -10.23
CA GLN A 103 -6.35 -1.65 -10.49
C GLN A 103 -5.38 -1.48 -9.31
N PRO A 104 -5.32 -0.32 -8.61
CA PRO A 104 -4.39 -0.14 -7.48
C PRO A 104 -4.51 -1.19 -6.38
N GLN A 105 -5.66 -1.86 -6.23
CA GLN A 105 -5.91 -2.89 -5.21
C GLN A 105 -5.05 -4.15 -5.34
N TRP A 106 -4.28 -4.30 -6.43
CA TRP A 106 -3.36 -5.44 -6.64
C TRP A 106 -2.42 -5.69 -5.45
N ALA A 107 -2.05 -4.64 -4.70
CA ALA A 107 -1.16 -4.75 -3.55
C ALA A 107 -1.83 -5.33 -2.28
N LEU A 108 -3.17 -5.31 -2.19
CA LEU A 108 -3.90 -5.69 -0.97
C LEU A 108 -3.71 -7.16 -0.60
N ILE A 109 -3.66 -8.06 -1.58
CA ILE A 109 -3.44 -9.49 -1.33
C ILE A 109 -2.07 -9.73 -0.68
N TYR A 110 -1.03 -9.03 -1.16
CA TYR A 110 0.32 -9.13 -0.59
C TYR A 110 0.39 -8.51 0.82
N LEU A 111 -0.36 -7.43 1.08
CA LEU A 111 -0.48 -6.86 2.44
C LEU A 111 -1.19 -7.82 3.42
N LEU A 112 -2.18 -8.57 2.93
CA LEU A 112 -2.87 -9.60 3.71
C LEU A 112 -1.95 -10.79 3.99
N GLN A 113 -1.30 -11.34 2.95
CA GLN A 113 -0.32 -12.42 3.09
C GLN A 113 0.83 -12.03 4.03
N GLY A 114 1.41 -10.84 3.84
CA GLY A 114 2.45 -10.30 4.70
C GLY A 114 1.99 -10.12 6.15
N SER A 115 0.72 -9.80 6.39
CA SER A 115 0.17 -9.75 7.74
C SER A 115 0.21 -11.12 8.41
N PHE A 116 -0.19 -12.19 7.72
CA PHE A 116 -0.08 -13.56 8.24
C PHE A 116 1.38 -13.94 8.53
N MET A 117 2.32 -13.58 7.65
CA MET A 117 3.75 -13.83 7.87
C MET A 117 4.24 -13.14 9.15
N ILE A 118 3.88 -11.87 9.35
CA ILE A 118 4.26 -11.11 10.56
C ILE A 118 3.68 -11.75 11.82
N ILE A 119 2.40 -12.13 11.78
CA ILE A 119 1.73 -12.78 12.90
C ILE A 119 2.41 -14.10 13.25
N SER A 120 2.67 -14.97 12.26
CA SER A 120 3.34 -16.25 12.47
C SER A 120 4.75 -16.08 13.03
N ALA A 121 5.53 -15.12 12.52
CA ALA A 121 6.87 -14.85 13.03
C ALA A 121 6.85 -14.30 14.47
N LEU A 122 5.92 -13.40 14.79
CA LEU A 122 5.76 -12.88 16.16
C LEU A 122 5.29 -13.96 17.12
N PHE A 123 4.39 -14.85 16.67
CA PHE A 123 3.94 -16.00 17.45
C PHE A 123 5.11 -16.94 17.76
N LEU A 124 5.90 -17.31 16.74
CA LEU A 124 7.08 -18.17 16.89
C LEU A 124 8.11 -17.55 17.84
N THR A 125 8.34 -16.25 17.74
CA THR A 125 9.41 -15.55 18.47
C THR A 125 8.99 -14.95 19.81
N ALA A 126 7.72 -15.12 20.22
CA ALA A 126 7.15 -14.51 21.42
C ALA A 126 7.88 -14.93 22.71
N HIS A 127 8.27 -16.20 22.81
CA HIS A 127 8.97 -16.77 23.97
C HIS A 127 10.51 -16.69 23.85
N MET A 128 11.04 -16.23 22.72
CA MET A 128 12.49 -16.21 22.48
C MET A 128 13.13 -14.98 23.13
N THR A 129 14.38 -15.13 23.58
CA THR A 129 15.20 -13.98 23.97
C THR A 129 15.47 -13.08 22.76
N PRO A 130 15.78 -11.78 22.95
CA PRO A 130 16.02 -10.86 21.83
C PRO A 130 17.09 -11.33 20.83
N ALA A 131 18.18 -11.93 21.33
CA ALA A 131 19.25 -12.46 20.48
C ALA A 131 18.76 -13.62 19.60
N TRP A 132 18.06 -14.60 20.19
CA TRP A 132 17.49 -15.72 19.45
C TRP A 132 16.39 -15.28 18.49
N ARG A 133 15.56 -14.31 18.89
CA ARG A 133 14.56 -13.70 18.02
C ARG A 133 15.19 -13.09 16.78
N THR A 134 16.26 -12.30 16.93
CA THR A 134 16.98 -11.73 15.78
C THR A 134 17.60 -12.83 14.91
N ALA A 135 18.20 -13.87 15.50
CA ALA A 135 18.74 -15.01 14.75
C ALA A 135 17.65 -15.73 13.94
N THR A 136 16.49 -16.02 14.55
CA THR A 136 15.35 -16.65 13.89
C THR A 136 14.76 -15.76 12.79
N LEU A 137 14.62 -14.46 13.03
CA LEU A 137 14.15 -13.52 12.01
C LEU A 137 15.11 -13.44 10.81
N SER A 138 16.43 -13.45 11.06
CA SER A 138 17.43 -13.54 10.00
C SER A 138 17.29 -14.83 9.18
N ALA A 139 17.12 -15.98 9.85
CA ALA A 139 16.87 -17.25 9.16
C ALA A 139 15.58 -17.21 8.33
N LEU A 140 14.51 -16.63 8.87
CA LEU A 140 13.24 -16.44 8.16
C LEU A 140 13.38 -15.49 6.97
N ILE A 141 14.20 -14.44 7.07
CA ILE A 141 14.52 -13.55 5.94
C ILE A 141 15.14 -14.36 4.79
N PHE A 142 16.22 -15.10 5.05
CA PHE A 142 16.88 -15.90 4.02
C PHE A 142 15.95 -16.96 3.43
N TRP A 143 15.19 -17.64 4.30
CA TRP A 143 14.22 -18.63 3.84
C TRP A 143 13.13 -17.98 3.00
N SER A 144 12.64 -16.79 3.38
CA SER A 144 11.58 -16.06 2.67
C SER A 144 11.87 -15.76 1.22
N LEU A 145 13.15 -15.54 0.88
CA LEU A 145 13.57 -15.30 -0.50
C LEU A 145 13.31 -16.52 -1.40
N ASN A 146 13.22 -17.73 -0.84
CA ASN A 146 12.95 -18.95 -1.59
C ASN A 146 11.45 -19.21 -1.77
N TRP A 147 10.65 -19.18 -0.70
CA TRP A 147 9.22 -19.54 -0.79
C TRP A 147 8.31 -18.38 -1.22
N SER A 148 8.69 -17.11 -1.00
CA SER A 148 7.88 -15.97 -1.47
C SER A 148 7.81 -15.93 -3.01
N ARG A 149 8.80 -16.51 -3.71
CA ARG A 149 8.74 -16.74 -5.17
C ARG A 149 7.56 -17.61 -5.59
N LEU A 150 7.19 -18.59 -4.77
CA LEU A 150 6.06 -19.50 -5.02
C LEU A 150 4.71 -18.82 -4.77
N ILE A 151 4.69 -17.74 -3.98
CA ILE A 151 3.48 -17.00 -3.58
C ILE A 151 3.14 -15.87 -4.57
N GLY A 152 4.06 -15.55 -5.50
CA GLY A 152 3.85 -14.58 -6.57
C GLY A 152 4.53 -13.22 -6.34
N ASP A 153 5.01 -12.91 -5.12
CA ASP A 153 5.92 -11.78 -4.88
C ASP A 153 7.10 -12.21 -3.99
N PRO A 154 8.33 -12.33 -4.55
CA PRO A 154 9.51 -12.78 -3.82
C PRO A 154 9.96 -11.89 -2.66
N TRP A 155 9.51 -10.64 -2.58
CA TRP A 155 10.09 -9.66 -1.66
C TRP A 155 9.20 -9.32 -0.47
N THR A 156 7.91 -9.69 -0.51
CA THR A 156 6.96 -9.45 0.58
C THR A 156 7.46 -10.01 1.91
N GLY A 157 7.98 -11.24 1.93
CA GLY A 157 8.51 -11.87 3.14
C GLY A 157 9.72 -11.14 3.73
N LEU A 158 10.67 -10.74 2.87
CA LEU A 158 11.84 -9.95 3.26
C LEU A 158 11.41 -8.66 3.97
N CYS A 159 10.54 -7.86 3.35
CA CYS A 159 10.06 -6.60 3.92
C CYS A 159 9.30 -6.79 5.24
N CYS A 160 8.55 -7.88 5.37
CA CYS A 160 7.84 -8.21 6.59
C CYS A 160 8.81 -8.49 7.74
N PHE A 161 9.72 -9.45 7.57
CA PHE A 161 10.64 -9.87 8.63
C PHE A 161 11.72 -8.83 8.92
N ALA A 162 12.27 -8.16 7.90
CA ALA A 162 13.18 -7.03 8.09
C ALA A 162 12.50 -5.89 8.86
N GLY A 163 11.21 -5.64 8.59
CA GLY A 163 10.43 -4.68 9.37
C GLY A 163 10.33 -5.05 10.85
N ILE A 164 10.10 -6.32 11.19
CA ILE A 164 10.08 -6.80 12.59
C ILE A 164 11.46 -6.58 13.23
N MET A 165 12.54 -6.91 12.50
CA MET A 165 13.91 -6.74 12.99
C MET A 165 14.27 -5.27 13.25
N LEU A 166 13.84 -4.35 12.36
CA LEU A 166 13.98 -2.92 12.57
C LEU A 166 13.19 -2.43 13.79
N ALA A 167 12.02 -3.01 14.07
CA ALA A 167 11.25 -2.69 15.28
C ALA A 167 11.96 -3.19 16.55
N GLU A 168 12.53 -4.40 16.53
CA GLU A 168 13.35 -4.90 17.63
C GLU A 168 14.57 -4.00 17.88
N MET A 169 15.26 -3.59 16.82
CA MET A 169 16.39 -2.65 16.90
C MET A 169 15.99 -1.32 17.53
N SER A 170 14.86 -0.75 17.10
CA SER A 170 14.33 0.49 17.67
C SER A 170 13.98 0.35 19.16
N LEU A 171 13.51 -0.82 19.60
CA LEU A 171 13.21 -1.08 21.02
C LEU A 171 14.44 -1.45 21.86
N ALA A 172 15.50 -1.95 21.22
CA ALA A 172 16.74 -2.35 21.88
C ALA A 172 17.71 -1.18 22.11
N GLY A 173 17.33 0.04 21.76
CA GLY A 173 18.18 1.22 21.89
C GLY A 173 19.16 1.40 20.71
N GLY A 174 18.84 0.86 19.54
CA GLY A 174 19.74 0.89 18.39
C GLY A 174 19.97 2.30 17.82
N ALA A 175 19.01 3.21 17.99
CA ALA A 175 19.18 4.60 17.58
C ALA A 175 20.18 5.32 18.50
N GLU A 176 20.10 5.06 19.81
CA GLU A 176 21.01 5.59 20.82
C GLU A 176 22.43 5.03 20.63
N ALA A 177 22.54 3.73 20.35
CA ALA A 177 23.82 3.07 20.09
C ALA A 177 24.53 3.59 18.82
N LEU A 178 23.78 4.09 17.84
CA LEU A 178 24.32 4.65 16.59
C LEU A 178 24.33 6.18 16.57
N SER A 179 24.07 6.84 17.70
CA SER A 179 23.93 8.29 17.77
C SER A 179 25.18 9.05 17.29
N ASP A 180 26.37 8.57 17.61
CA ASP A 180 27.66 9.18 17.20
C ASP A 180 27.88 9.16 15.68
N ILE A 181 27.38 8.13 14.99
CA ILE A 181 27.60 7.92 13.55
C ILE A 181 26.35 8.33 12.74
N SER A 182 25.20 8.49 13.41
CA SER A 182 23.92 8.85 12.80
C SER A 182 23.97 10.07 11.87
N PRO A 183 24.67 11.19 12.19
CA PRO A 183 24.72 12.35 11.31
C PRO A 183 25.26 12.07 9.90
N ILE A 184 26.07 11.02 9.74
CA ILE A 184 26.63 10.59 8.46
C ILE A 184 25.84 9.39 7.92
N LEU A 185 25.60 8.38 8.76
CA LEU A 185 24.98 7.13 8.33
C LEU A 185 23.51 7.30 7.93
N ALA A 186 22.76 8.16 8.63
CA ALA A 186 21.35 8.41 8.35
C ALA A 186 21.11 9.04 6.96
N PRO A 187 21.70 10.21 6.63
CA PRO A 187 21.48 10.81 5.32
C PRO A 187 22.00 9.91 4.20
N LEU A 188 23.12 9.21 4.39
CA LEU A 188 23.62 8.23 3.40
C LEU A 188 22.61 7.10 3.18
N SER A 189 22.08 6.50 4.25
CA SER A 189 21.09 5.42 4.13
C SER A 189 19.79 5.91 3.49
N ILE A 190 19.34 7.13 3.79
CA ILE A 190 18.15 7.73 3.18
C ILE A 190 18.40 7.99 1.69
N LEU A 191 19.53 8.61 1.33
CA LEU A 191 19.86 8.92 -0.07
C LEU A 191 20.05 7.66 -0.91
N VAL A 192 20.77 6.66 -0.38
CA VAL A 192 20.91 5.35 -1.02
C VAL A 192 19.54 4.68 -1.14
N GLY A 193 18.73 4.70 -0.08
CA GLY A 193 17.37 4.15 -0.12
C GLY A 193 16.52 4.78 -1.22
N LEU A 194 16.49 6.12 -1.32
CA LEU A 194 15.77 6.86 -2.34
C LEU A 194 16.31 6.61 -3.75
N PHE A 195 17.63 6.56 -3.93
CA PHE A 195 18.25 6.23 -5.21
C PHE A 195 17.92 4.81 -5.66
N VAL A 196 17.97 3.84 -4.74
CA VAL A 196 17.60 2.46 -5.04
C VAL A 196 16.11 2.37 -5.40
N MET A 197 15.24 3.08 -4.67
CA MET A 197 13.80 3.13 -4.95
C MET A 197 13.43 3.88 -6.24
N SER A 198 14.35 4.67 -6.82
CA SER A 198 14.03 5.43 -8.04
C SER A 198 13.95 4.55 -9.28
N TYR A 199 14.42 3.29 -9.22
CA TYR A 199 14.38 2.35 -10.34
C TYR A 199 12.98 2.25 -10.97
N PRO A 200 12.86 2.45 -12.30
CA PRO A 200 11.56 2.52 -12.96
C PRO A 200 10.96 1.12 -13.15
N GLY A 201 9.64 1.01 -13.01
CA GLY A 201 8.91 -0.24 -13.27
C GLY A 201 8.80 -0.61 -14.76
N GLY A 202 9.07 0.34 -15.67
CA GLY A 202 9.03 0.13 -17.12
C GLY A 202 10.08 0.99 -17.83
N TYR A 203 10.44 0.59 -19.06
CA TYR A 203 11.45 1.26 -19.89
C TYR A 203 12.76 1.59 -19.13
N PRO A 204 13.43 0.59 -18.52
CA PRO A 204 14.68 0.82 -17.79
C PRO A 204 15.79 1.41 -18.67
N ASP A 205 15.66 1.29 -19.99
CA ASP A 205 16.62 1.84 -20.96
C ASP A 205 16.55 3.36 -21.15
N ALA A 206 15.51 4.02 -20.63
CA ALA A 206 15.28 5.44 -20.83
C ALA A 206 16.34 6.36 -20.19
N ALA A 207 17.05 5.90 -19.14
CA ALA A 207 18.12 6.65 -18.49
C ALA A 207 19.38 5.80 -18.26
N SER A 208 20.55 6.45 -18.16
CA SER A 208 21.83 5.75 -17.98
C SER A 208 21.96 5.04 -16.62
N TRP A 209 21.51 5.69 -15.55
CA TRP A 209 21.54 5.13 -14.20
C TRP A 209 20.56 3.95 -14.07
N SER A 210 19.37 4.04 -14.68
CA SER A 210 18.37 2.97 -14.66
C SER A 210 18.84 1.76 -15.46
N ARG A 211 19.53 1.97 -16.60
CA ARG A 211 20.21 0.89 -17.35
C ARG A 211 21.25 0.17 -16.53
N MET A 212 22.10 0.93 -15.83
CA MET A 212 23.12 0.36 -14.96
C MET A 212 22.49 -0.49 -13.85
N MET A 213 21.46 0.02 -13.20
CA MET A 213 20.71 -0.73 -12.20
C MET A 213 20.04 -1.97 -12.81
N HIS A 214 19.41 -1.86 -13.99
CA HIS A 214 18.79 -2.99 -14.65
C HIS A 214 19.79 -4.12 -14.93
N ALA A 215 20.93 -3.78 -15.54
CA ALA A 215 22.01 -4.73 -15.81
C ALA A 215 22.56 -5.38 -14.54
N PHE A 216 22.69 -4.61 -13.45
CA PHE A 216 23.09 -5.14 -12.15
C PHE A 216 22.03 -6.08 -11.57
N GLY A 217 20.76 -5.69 -11.57
CA GLY A 217 19.66 -6.48 -11.02
C GLY A 217 19.49 -7.82 -11.73
N LEU A 218 19.61 -7.83 -13.06
CA LEU A 218 19.55 -9.05 -13.88
C LEU A 218 20.65 -10.07 -13.56
N ARG A 219 21.79 -9.63 -13.00
CA ARG A 219 22.85 -10.54 -12.55
C ARG A 219 22.44 -11.38 -11.35
N PHE A 220 21.53 -10.87 -10.51
CA PHE A 220 21.12 -11.52 -9.27
C PHE A 220 19.74 -12.19 -9.37
N LEU A 221 18.84 -11.69 -10.22
CA LEU A 221 17.50 -12.23 -10.41
C LEU A 221 17.10 -12.30 -11.90
N PRO A 222 16.42 -13.38 -12.33
CA PRO A 222 15.80 -13.41 -13.65
C PRO A 222 14.61 -12.42 -13.71
N THR A 223 14.80 -11.41 -14.57
CA THR A 223 13.88 -10.43 -15.22
C THR A 223 12.61 -9.90 -14.55
N GLU A 224 11.79 -10.69 -13.88
CA GLU A 224 10.38 -10.34 -13.62
C GLU A 224 10.13 -9.55 -12.31
N ALA A 225 11.14 -9.43 -11.43
CA ALA A 225 10.95 -8.84 -10.09
C ALA A 225 12.07 -7.87 -9.67
N VAL A 226 12.77 -7.28 -10.63
CA VAL A 226 13.90 -6.36 -10.38
C VAL A 226 13.41 -5.03 -9.78
N ASP A 227 12.29 -4.51 -10.27
CA ASP A 227 11.61 -3.33 -9.73
C ASP A 227 11.21 -3.55 -8.26
N ARG A 228 10.64 -4.72 -7.94
CA ARG A 228 10.24 -5.10 -6.59
C ARG A 228 11.42 -5.29 -5.67
N MET A 229 12.54 -5.84 -6.18
CA MET A 229 13.79 -5.93 -5.42
C MET A 229 14.26 -4.55 -4.98
N TYR A 230 14.39 -3.64 -5.94
CA TYR A 230 14.90 -2.30 -5.66
C TYR A 230 13.96 -1.51 -4.76
N GLY A 231 12.64 -1.56 -4.98
CA GLY A 231 11.67 -0.97 -4.07
C GLY A 231 11.77 -1.52 -2.64
N SER A 232 12.00 -2.83 -2.49
CA SER A 232 12.07 -3.49 -1.19
C SER A 232 13.36 -3.19 -0.44
N LEU A 233 14.52 -3.33 -1.10
CA LEU A 233 15.82 -3.04 -0.50
C LEU A 233 15.98 -1.57 -0.17
N GLY A 234 15.57 -0.69 -1.10
CA GLY A 234 15.60 0.75 -0.88
C GLY A 234 14.65 1.18 0.23
N GLY A 235 13.46 0.58 0.32
CA GLY A 235 12.51 0.82 1.41
C GLY A 235 13.05 0.40 2.80
N ILE A 236 13.75 -0.72 2.89
CA ILE A 236 14.40 -1.17 4.15
C ILE A 236 15.51 -0.18 4.56
N ALA A 237 16.37 0.22 3.62
CA ALA A 237 17.43 1.20 3.86
C ALA A 237 16.88 2.58 4.25
N LEU A 238 15.79 3.01 3.62
CA LEU A 238 15.10 4.26 3.92
C LEU A 238 14.55 4.24 5.35
N VAL A 239 13.81 3.20 5.73
CA VAL A 239 13.24 3.07 7.09
C VAL A 239 14.35 2.97 8.14
N PHE A 240 15.42 2.23 7.87
CA PHE A 240 16.59 2.19 8.74
C PHE A 240 17.18 3.59 8.97
N GLY A 241 17.41 4.35 7.89
CA GLY A 241 17.93 5.71 7.94
C GLY A 241 17.02 6.68 8.69
N ILE A 242 15.69 6.51 8.56
CA ILE A 242 14.71 7.28 9.32
C ILE A 242 14.84 6.97 10.81
N ILE A 243 14.82 5.70 11.22
CA ILE A 243 14.85 5.26 12.63
C ILE A 243 16.03 5.87 13.40
N ILE A 244 17.20 5.96 12.77
CA ILE A 244 18.41 6.47 13.42
C ILE A 244 18.51 8.01 13.35
N SER A 245 17.63 8.70 12.62
CA SER A 245 17.72 10.15 12.35
C SER A 245 16.70 10.99 13.13
N PRO A 246 17.15 11.80 14.11
CA PRO A 246 16.26 12.72 14.83
C PRO A 246 15.61 13.77 13.93
N HIS A 247 16.35 14.25 12.91
CA HIS A 247 15.84 15.25 11.97
C HIS A 247 14.74 14.68 11.07
N ALA A 248 14.92 13.46 10.56
CA ALA A 248 13.88 12.80 9.76
C ALA A 248 12.61 12.59 10.57
N HIS A 249 12.73 12.18 11.84
CA HIS A 249 11.59 12.04 12.76
C HIS A 249 10.86 13.38 12.95
N CYS A 250 11.60 14.48 13.15
CA CYS A 250 11.02 15.81 13.32
C CYS A 250 10.21 16.24 12.08
N VAL A 251 10.78 16.09 10.88
CA VAL A 251 10.12 16.46 9.63
C VAL A 251 8.88 15.60 9.40
N LEU A 252 9.00 14.27 9.51
CA LEU A 252 7.90 13.33 9.27
C LEU A 252 6.79 13.41 10.32
N SER A 253 7.08 13.93 11.52
CA SER A 253 6.08 14.16 12.57
C SER A 253 5.42 15.54 12.49
N SER A 254 5.65 16.30 11.42
CA SER A 254 4.96 17.57 11.19
C SER A 254 3.47 17.36 10.93
N LYS A 255 2.63 18.31 11.37
CA LYS A 255 1.16 18.22 11.28
C LYS A 255 0.64 17.87 9.87
N PRO A 256 1.15 18.47 8.78
CA PRO A 256 0.68 18.13 7.43
C PRO A 256 0.97 16.67 7.05
N LEU A 257 2.16 16.15 7.39
CA LEU A 257 2.55 14.77 7.08
C LEU A 257 1.84 13.76 7.98
N GLU A 258 1.59 14.11 9.24
CA GLU A 258 0.78 13.30 10.15
C GLU A 258 -0.67 13.22 9.66
N TRP A 259 -1.25 14.34 9.20
CA TRP A 259 -2.57 14.36 8.58
C TRP A 259 -2.60 13.48 7.33
N LEU A 260 -1.60 13.62 6.44
CA LEU A 260 -1.49 12.80 5.23
C LEU A 260 -1.40 11.31 5.58
N GLY A 261 -0.66 10.95 6.64
CA GLY A 261 -0.61 9.60 7.17
C GLY A 261 -1.98 9.06 7.59
N LYS A 262 -2.80 9.86 8.27
CA LYS A 262 -4.15 9.48 8.73
C LYS A 262 -5.11 9.19 7.56
N VAL A 263 -5.03 9.94 6.47
CA VAL A 263 -5.91 9.77 5.29
C VAL A 263 -5.30 8.92 4.17
N SER A 264 -4.04 8.51 4.31
CA SER A 264 -3.26 7.82 3.25
C SER A 264 -3.94 6.58 2.68
N PHE A 265 -4.57 5.76 3.53
CA PHE A 265 -5.27 4.56 3.10
C PHE A 265 -6.53 4.90 2.27
N ALA A 266 -7.27 5.94 2.66
CA ALA A 266 -8.41 6.42 1.89
C ALA A 266 -7.96 7.04 0.55
N ILE A 267 -6.84 7.76 0.52
CA ILE A 267 -6.24 8.24 -0.74
C ILE A 267 -5.90 7.06 -1.65
N TYR A 268 -5.25 6.03 -1.10
CA TYR A 268 -4.91 4.82 -1.83
C TYR A 268 -6.14 4.11 -2.43
N LEU A 269 -7.28 4.05 -1.73
CA LEU A 269 -8.49 3.44 -2.28
C LEU A 269 -9.21 4.33 -3.32
N LEU A 270 -9.20 5.66 -3.12
CA LEU A 270 -10.05 6.56 -3.91
C LEU A 270 -9.33 7.19 -5.11
N HIS A 271 -7.99 7.28 -5.12
CA HIS A 271 -7.27 7.97 -6.19
C HIS A 271 -7.55 7.35 -7.57
N GLY A 272 -7.53 6.02 -7.70
CA GLY A 272 -7.75 5.35 -8.99
C GLY A 272 -9.13 5.64 -9.60
N MET A 273 -10.20 5.62 -8.79
CA MET A 273 -11.55 5.94 -9.27
C MET A 273 -11.72 7.43 -9.59
N LEU A 274 -11.13 8.33 -8.79
CA LEU A 274 -11.23 9.77 -9.00
C LEU A 274 -10.40 10.24 -10.20
N LEU A 275 -9.27 9.57 -10.46
CA LEU A 275 -8.47 9.83 -11.66
C LEU A 275 -9.23 9.43 -12.94
N ARG A 276 -9.91 8.28 -12.93
CA ARG A 276 -10.70 7.82 -14.10
C ARG A 276 -12.03 8.56 -14.27
N THR A 277 -12.50 9.29 -13.26
CA THR A 277 -13.70 10.14 -13.34
C THR A 277 -13.35 11.62 -13.42
N VAL A 278 -13.26 12.29 -12.27
CA VAL A 278 -13.14 13.74 -12.13
C VAL A 278 -11.94 14.27 -12.89
N PHE A 279 -10.78 13.62 -12.76
CA PHE A 279 -9.58 14.06 -13.47
C PHE A 279 -9.73 13.88 -14.99
N ALA A 280 -10.18 12.72 -15.47
CA ALA A 280 -10.40 12.49 -16.90
C ALA A 280 -11.36 13.52 -17.53
N TRP A 281 -12.46 13.80 -16.84
CA TRP A 281 -13.44 14.81 -17.24
C TRP A 281 -12.85 16.22 -17.28
N LEU A 282 -12.07 16.60 -16.27
CA LEU A 282 -11.42 17.92 -16.24
C LEU A 282 -10.29 18.02 -17.26
N LEU A 283 -9.53 16.94 -17.47
CA LEU A 283 -8.43 16.90 -18.42
C LEU A 283 -8.94 17.18 -19.84
N HIS A 284 -10.01 16.48 -20.23
CA HIS A 284 -10.57 16.56 -21.58
C HIS A 284 -11.69 17.60 -21.74
N LEU A 285 -11.85 18.48 -20.75
CA LEU A 285 -12.89 19.51 -20.78
C LEU A 285 -12.70 20.43 -21.99
N GLY A 286 -13.68 20.45 -22.89
CA GLY A 286 -13.66 21.29 -24.10
C GLY A 286 -12.77 20.78 -25.23
N GLN A 287 -12.23 19.56 -25.12
CA GLN A 287 -11.51 18.89 -26.21
C GLN A 287 -12.48 18.14 -27.13
N SER A 288 -12.17 18.10 -28.42
CA SER A 288 -12.88 17.25 -29.38
C SER A 288 -12.13 15.93 -29.59
N LEU A 289 -12.86 14.88 -29.92
CA LEU A 289 -12.26 13.61 -30.35
C LEU A 289 -11.46 13.81 -31.64
N THR A 290 -10.25 13.27 -31.68
CA THR A 290 -9.39 13.26 -32.87
C THR A 290 -9.11 11.82 -33.29
N PRO A 291 -9.02 11.53 -34.60
CA PRO A 291 -8.64 10.20 -35.08
C PRO A 291 -7.17 9.94 -34.73
N PHE A 292 -6.90 8.81 -34.08
CA PHE A 292 -5.58 8.26 -33.81
C PHE A 292 -5.43 6.94 -34.57
N VAL A 293 -4.26 6.73 -35.17
CA VAL A 293 -3.93 5.47 -35.82
C VAL A 293 -3.32 4.53 -34.78
N GLU A 294 -4.02 3.46 -34.45
CA GLU A 294 -3.51 2.42 -33.55
C GLU A 294 -3.09 1.21 -34.38
N ASN A 295 -1.85 0.74 -34.18
CA ASN A 295 -1.32 -0.45 -34.84
C ASN A 295 -1.66 -1.67 -33.97
N GLU A 296 -2.81 -2.30 -34.22
CA GLU A 296 -3.15 -3.60 -33.63
C GLU A 296 -2.73 -4.71 -34.62
N ASP A 297 -1.77 -5.55 -34.21
CA ASP A 297 -1.31 -6.72 -34.96
C ASP A 297 -0.88 -6.45 -36.43
N GLY A 298 -0.36 -5.24 -36.70
CA GLY A 298 0.10 -4.81 -38.02
C GLY A 298 -1.01 -4.29 -38.95
N ILE A 299 -2.21 -4.05 -38.41
CA ILE A 299 -3.31 -3.37 -39.09
C ILE A 299 -3.50 -2.00 -38.42
N ASP A 300 -3.40 -0.94 -39.24
CA ASP A 300 -3.71 0.43 -38.82
C ASP A 300 -5.23 0.57 -38.67
N VAL A 301 -5.70 0.71 -37.43
CA VAL A 301 -7.11 0.98 -37.11
C VAL A 301 -7.24 2.43 -36.64
N ASP A 302 -8.12 3.20 -37.30
CA ASP A 302 -8.45 4.56 -36.89
C ASP A 302 -9.40 4.52 -35.67
N VAL A 303 -8.87 4.90 -34.50
CA VAL A 303 -9.62 5.00 -33.24
C VAL A 303 -9.74 6.47 -32.83
N ASN A 304 -10.96 6.94 -32.56
CA ASN A 304 -11.17 8.30 -32.08
C ASN A 304 -10.84 8.40 -30.58
N ARG A 305 -9.85 9.21 -30.22
CA ARG A 305 -9.42 9.43 -28.83
C ARG A 305 -9.34 10.92 -28.50
N TYR A 306 -9.45 11.26 -27.21
CA TYR A 306 -9.15 12.60 -26.71
C TYR A 306 -7.63 12.80 -26.60
N PRO A 307 -7.07 13.80 -27.28
CA PRO A 307 -5.63 14.06 -27.23
C PRO A 307 -5.21 14.57 -25.85
N VAL A 308 -3.96 14.29 -25.46
CA VAL A 308 -3.40 14.87 -24.22
C VAL A 308 -3.34 16.39 -24.35
N PRO A 309 -3.99 17.15 -23.47
CA PRO A 309 -4.08 18.60 -23.61
C PRO A 309 -2.76 19.28 -23.19
N GLY A 310 -2.67 20.58 -23.45
CA GLY A 310 -1.50 21.38 -23.09
C GLY A 310 -1.25 21.44 -21.57
N PHE A 311 -0.03 21.82 -21.19
CA PHE A 311 0.45 21.85 -19.81
C PHE A 311 -0.50 22.54 -18.82
N PHE A 312 -1.08 23.69 -19.20
CA PHE A 312 -1.99 24.44 -18.31
C PHE A 312 -3.25 23.66 -17.93
N GLN A 313 -3.83 22.93 -18.89
CA GLN A 313 -5.00 22.09 -18.64
C GLN A 313 -4.64 20.91 -17.74
N CYS A 314 -3.50 20.26 -18.00
CA CYS A 314 -2.97 19.19 -17.16
C CYS A 314 -2.73 19.67 -15.72
N ALA A 315 -2.11 20.85 -15.56
CA ALA A 315 -1.84 21.43 -14.25
C ALA A 315 -3.14 21.77 -13.51
N PHE A 316 -4.10 22.39 -14.19
CA PHE A 316 -5.42 22.69 -13.62
C PHE A 316 -6.17 21.43 -13.19
N ALA A 317 -6.28 20.44 -14.09
CA ALA A 317 -6.93 19.16 -13.79
C ALA A 317 -6.26 18.43 -12.63
N THR A 318 -4.92 18.47 -12.56
CA THR A 318 -4.15 17.85 -11.47
C THR A 318 -4.43 18.52 -10.12
N VAL A 319 -4.41 19.86 -10.05
CA VAL A 319 -4.65 20.60 -8.80
C VAL A 319 -6.07 20.39 -8.30
N VAL A 320 -7.06 20.48 -9.19
CA VAL A 320 -8.46 20.26 -8.83
C VAL A 320 -8.70 18.81 -8.41
N SER A 321 -8.16 17.83 -9.15
CA SER A 321 -8.26 16.42 -8.79
C SER A 321 -7.60 16.11 -7.44
N ALA A 322 -6.41 16.66 -7.18
CA ALA A 322 -5.74 16.50 -5.89
C ALA A 322 -6.57 17.06 -4.73
N ALA A 323 -7.22 18.22 -4.91
CA ALA A 323 -8.13 18.78 -3.92
C ALA A 323 -9.37 17.90 -3.72
N CYS A 324 -9.96 17.37 -4.80
CA CYS A 324 -11.09 16.44 -4.74
C CYS A 324 -10.73 15.13 -4.03
N ILE A 325 -9.57 14.55 -4.32
CA ILE A 325 -9.04 13.35 -3.66
C ILE A 325 -8.85 13.63 -2.17
N ALA A 326 -8.18 14.72 -1.80
CA ALA A 326 -7.98 15.10 -0.41
C ALA A 326 -9.32 15.27 0.34
N ALA A 327 -10.29 15.95 -0.26
CA ALA A 327 -11.61 16.15 0.33
C ALA A 327 -12.39 14.84 0.47
N ALA A 328 -12.41 14.01 -0.58
CA ALA A 328 -13.08 12.71 -0.55
C ALA A 328 -12.46 11.76 0.48
N SER A 329 -11.13 11.72 0.57
CA SER A 329 -10.40 10.93 1.57
C SER A 329 -10.66 11.42 2.99
N GLN A 330 -10.76 12.73 3.21
CA GLN A 330 -11.14 13.29 4.52
C GLN A 330 -12.56 12.86 4.91
N VAL A 331 -13.53 12.90 3.98
CA VAL A 331 -14.89 12.44 4.22
C VAL A 331 -14.93 10.94 4.49
N TRP A 332 -14.15 10.16 3.75
CA TRP A 332 -14.00 8.73 3.95
C TRP A 332 -13.52 8.42 5.37
N THR A 333 -12.43 9.06 5.80
CA THR A 333 -11.87 8.85 7.13
C THR A 333 -12.81 9.29 8.26
N LEU A 334 -13.61 10.34 8.05
CA LEU A 334 -14.56 10.80 9.08
C LEU A 334 -15.84 9.97 9.16
N LYS A 335 -16.31 9.39 8.04
CA LYS A 335 -17.62 8.72 7.99
C LYS A 335 -17.53 7.20 7.85
N PHE A 336 -16.68 6.72 6.94
CA PHE A 336 -16.59 5.30 6.60
C PHE A 336 -15.67 4.53 7.55
N ASP A 337 -14.52 5.08 7.92
CA ASP A 337 -13.59 4.39 8.83
C ASP A 337 -14.23 4.04 10.20
N PRO A 338 -14.99 4.93 10.87
CA PRO A 338 -15.69 4.58 12.11
C PRO A 338 -16.77 3.51 11.92
N LEU A 339 -17.43 3.50 10.77
CA LEU A 339 -18.45 2.50 10.42
C LEU A 339 -17.81 1.11 10.24
N PHE A 340 -16.69 1.04 9.51
CA PHE A 340 -15.92 -0.20 9.37
C PHE A 340 -15.35 -0.68 10.70
N GLY A 341 -14.93 0.25 11.57
CA GLY A 341 -14.51 -0.05 12.93
C GLY A 341 -15.62 -0.70 13.76
N LYS A 342 -16.84 -0.17 13.70
CA LYS A 342 -18.02 -0.76 14.37
C LYS A 342 -18.35 -2.15 13.84
N ILE A 343 -18.42 -2.32 12.51
CA ILE A 343 -18.70 -3.61 11.88
C ILE A 343 -17.65 -4.66 12.31
N THR A 344 -16.37 -4.28 12.25
CA THR A 344 -15.28 -5.16 12.66
C THR A 344 -15.38 -5.55 14.14
N ALA A 345 -15.69 -4.60 15.02
CA ALA A 345 -15.85 -4.87 16.45
C ALA A 345 -17.05 -5.78 16.73
N THR A 346 -18.17 -5.60 16.02
CA THR A 346 -19.33 -6.50 16.13
C THR A 346 -18.97 -7.91 15.67
N LEU A 347 -18.29 -8.05 14.54
CA LEU A 347 -17.84 -9.36 14.04
C LEU A 347 -16.88 -10.04 15.02
N GLU A 348 -15.94 -9.29 15.60
CA GLU A 348 -15.03 -9.81 16.63
C GLU A 348 -15.77 -10.25 17.90
N GLY A 349 -16.78 -9.49 18.32
CA GLY A 349 -17.63 -9.87 19.45
C GLY A 349 -18.39 -11.18 19.20
N VAL A 350 -18.96 -11.32 18.00
CA VAL A 350 -19.68 -12.54 17.58
C VAL A 350 -18.74 -13.74 17.52
N THR A 351 -17.56 -13.62 16.92
CA THR A 351 -16.62 -14.75 16.79
C THR A 351 -15.96 -15.13 18.11
N ALA A 352 -15.72 -14.16 19.00
CA ALA A 352 -15.19 -14.43 20.33
C ALA A 352 -16.25 -14.96 21.32
N GLY A 353 -17.51 -15.14 20.89
CA GLY A 353 -18.60 -15.55 21.77
C GLY A 353 -18.96 -14.51 22.84
N LYS A 354 -18.53 -13.25 22.66
CA LYS A 354 -18.85 -12.13 23.55
C LYS A 354 -20.17 -11.51 23.08
N SER A 355 -21.27 -12.14 23.43
CA SER A 355 -22.60 -11.52 23.38
C SER A 355 -22.67 -10.42 24.44
N PHE A 356 -22.19 -9.21 24.12
CA PHE A 356 -22.79 -7.90 24.40
C PHE A 356 -21.79 -6.77 24.09
N VAL A 357 -22.30 -5.76 23.40
CA VAL A 357 -21.61 -4.53 22.98
C VAL A 357 -21.20 -3.72 24.21
N GLY A 358 -19.92 -3.76 24.55
CA GLY A 358 -19.27 -2.74 25.36
C GLY A 358 -18.53 -1.78 24.42
N VAL A 359 -19.06 -0.59 24.21
CA VAL A 359 -18.36 0.51 23.54
C VAL A 359 -17.05 0.74 24.30
N LYS A 360 -15.92 0.36 23.69
CA LYS A 360 -14.59 0.70 24.21
C LYS A 360 -14.50 2.23 24.21
N SER A 361 -14.49 2.85 25.38
CA SER A 361 -14.23 4.28 25.51
C SER A 361 -12.86 4.61 24.94
N SER A 362 -12.76 5.75 24.28
CA SER A 362 -11.55 6.42 23.80
C SER A 362 -10.29 5.97 24.54
N GLU A 363 -9.42 5.19 23.89
CA GLU A 363 -8.05 4.98 24.35
C GLU A 363 -7.33 6.33 24.25
N ASP A 364 -6.84 6.85 25.38
CA ASP A 364 -5.94 8.00 25.44
C ASP A 364 -4.71 7.78 24.54
N PRO A 365 -4.12 8.83 23.96
CA PRO A 365 -3.00 8.72 23.04
C PRO A 365 -1.80 8.02 23.70
N VAL A 366 -1.32 6.97 23.04
CA VAL A 366 -0.21 6.06 23.43
C VAL A 366 1.18 6.73 23.34
N LEU A 367 1.24 8.07 23.35
CA LEU A 367 2.49 8.82 23.37
C LEU A 367 2.51 9.75 24.58
N PRO A 368 3.57 9.77 25.39
CA PRO A 368 3.75 10.83 26.36
C PRO A 368 3.87 12.14 25.58
N THR A 369 2.88 13.02 25.74
CA THR A 369 3.03 14.43 25.40
C THR A 369 4.15 14.97 26.28
N ARG A 370 5.28 15.29 25.65
CA ARG A 370 6.38 16.01 26.29
C ARG A 370 5.80 17.32 26.83
N LYS A 371 5.79 17.47 28.16
CA LYS A 371 5.59 18.77 28.81
C LYS A 371 6.94 19.48 28.78
N ASP A 372 7.15 20.30 27.77
CA ASP A 372 8.00 21.49 27.80
C ASP A 372 7.33 22.56 26.95
#